data_AF-A0A437P556-F1
#
_entry.id   AF-A0A437P556-F1
#
_cell.length_a   1.000
_cell.length_b   1.000
_cell.length_c   1.000
_cell.angle_alpha   90.00
_cell.angle_beta   90.00
_cell.angle_gamma   90.00
#
_symmetry.space_group_name_H-M   'P 1'
#
loop_
_entity.id
_entity.type
_entity.pdbx_description
1 polymer ?
#
loop_
_entity_poly.entity_id
_entity_poly.type
_entity_poly.pdbx_seq_one_letter_code
_entity_poly.pdbx_strand_id
1 'polypeptide(L)'
;MSRYVGVVVIARWAQEVMEPLTRPDSDREWHQCFTPAEVGMSDAWTIEFTRRNWDGLLAHLESLPWPCPETVQVLIGGEDDDCFGLWMMYGGRLVEVPLPHTRRHLDGPDVTGSLTRTDRSPAER
;
A
#
# COMPACT_ATOMS: atom_id res chain seq x y z
N MET A 1 7.02 20.98 2.58
CA MET A 1 7.29 19.65 3.16
C MET A 1 7.07 18.62 2.06
N SER A 2 7.95 17.63 1.95
CA SER A 2 7.78 16.53 0.99
C SER A 2 6.74 15.57 1.56
N ARG A 3 5.67 15.29 0.81
CA ARG A 3 4.69 14.26 1.19
C ARG A 3 5.28 12.88 0.96
N TYR A 4 5.15 12.03 1.96
CA TYR A 4 5.59 10.63 1.92
C TYR A 4 4.38 9.71 1.88
N VAL A 5 4.48 8.65 1.10
CA VAL A 5 3.54 7.52 1.12
C VAL A 5 4.32 6.26 1.40
N GLY A 6 3.94 5.55 2.47
CA GLY A 6 4.43 4.23 2.78
C GLY A 6 3.46 3.18 2.27
N VAL A 7 3.98 2.17 1.58
CA VAL A 7 3.23 0.98 1.19
C VAL A 7 3.88 -0.25 1.81
N VAL A 8 3.06 -1.09 2.44
CA VAL A 8 3.48 -2.38 2.99
C VAL A 8 2.68 -3.47 2.31
N VAL A 9 3.35 -4.49 1.79
CA VAL A 9 2.73 -5.69 1.22
C VAL A 9 3.03 -6.85 2.15
N ILE A 10 2.00 -7.58 2.56
CA ILE A 10 2.11 -8.83 3.32
C ILE A 10 1.47 -9.93 2.48
N ALA A 11 2.21 -10.99 2.15
CA ALA A 11 1.72 -12.09 1.34
C ALA A 11 2.52 -13.37 1.61
N ARG A 12 1.83 -14.48 1.92
CA ARG A 12 2.50 -15.75 2.22
C ARG A 12 3.16 -16.35 0.99
N TRP A 13 4.36 -16.89 1.18
CA TRP A 13 5.13 -17.60 0.14
C TRP A 13 5.39 -16.76 -1.11
N ALA A 14 5.37 -15.43 -0.99
CA ALA A 14 5.45 -14.50 -2.10
C ALA A 14 6.89 -14.07 -2.46
N GLN A 15 7.92 -14.74 -1.92
CA GLN A 15 9.31 -14.36 -2.11
C GLN A 15 9.70 -14.29 -3.59
N GLU A 16 9.33 -15.29 -4.39
CA GLU A 16 9.62 -15.33 -5.83
C GLU A 16 8.84 -14.25 -6.61
N VAL A 17 7.60 -13.95 -6.20
CA VAL A 17 6.77 -12.89 -6.83
C VAL A 17 7.31 -11.51 -6.49
N MET A 18 7.82 -11.31 -5.28
CA MET A 18 8.32 -10.02 -4.80
C MET A 18 9.78 -9.76 -5.18
N GLU A 19 10.59 -10.78 -5.44
CA GLU A 19 12.00 -10.64 -5.78
C GLU A 19 12.25 -9.62 -6.92
N PRO A 20 11.53 -9.65 -8.08
CA PRO A 20 11.72 -8.66 -9.13
C PRO A 20 11.42 -7.23 -8.67
N LEU A 21 10.44 -7.06 -7.78
CA LEU A 21 10.03 -5.75 -7.28
C LEU A 21 11.08 -5.11 -6.34
N THR A 22 12.04 -5.91 -5.85
CA THR A 22 13.18 -5.43 -5.03
C THR A 22 14.35 -4.88 -5.87
N ARG A 23 14.24 -4.93 -7.21
CA ARG A 23 15.27 -4.47 -8.13
C ARG A 23 14.79 -3.26 -8.94
N PRO A 24 15.69 -2.37 -9.37
CA PRO A 24 15.34 -1.30 -10.30
C PRO A 24 14.80 -1.89 -11.60
N ASP A 25 13.79 -1.24 -12.16
CA ASP A 25 13.16 -1.62 -13.43
C ASP A 25 12.69 -0.34 -14.11
N SER A 26 13.18 -0.11 -15.33
CA SER A 26 12.89 1.09 -16.13
C SER A 26 11.52 1.05 -16.81
N ASP A 27 10.88 -0.11 -16.86
CA ASP A 27 9.61 -0.30 -17.56
C ASP A 27 8.41 -0.03 -16.64
N ARG A 28 8.64 0.16 -15.33
CA ARG A 28 7.61 0.53 -14.36
C ARG A 28 7.34 2.04 -14.37
N GLU A 29 6.08 2.41 -14.11
CA GLU A 29 5.68 3.82 -13.96
C GLU A 29 6.27 4.48 -12.70
N TRP A 30 6.68 3.67 -11.72
CA TRP A 30 7.41 4.08 -10.51
C TRP A 30 8.79 3.43 -10.45
N HIS A 31 9.73 4.09 -9.76
CA HIS A 31 11.15 3.72 -9.83
C HIS A 31 11.72 3.17 -8.51
N GLN A 32 10.98 3.33 -7.41
CA GLN A 32 11.38 2.84 -6.10
C GLN A 32 11.28 1.31 -6.05
N CYS A 33 12.11 0.71 -5.21
CA CYS A 33 12.18 -0.74 -5.04
C CYS A 33 11.61 -1.11 -3.67
N PHE A 34 10.96 -2.27 -3.62
CA PHE A 34 10.57 -2.86 -2.34
C PHE A 34 11.79 -3.36 -1.58
N THR A 35 11.73 -3.27 -0.25
CA THR A 35 12.69 -3.90 0.66
C THR A 35 11.95 -4.88 1.55
N PRO A 36 12.52 -6.06 1.86
CA PRO A 36 11.95 -6.94 2.89
C PRO A 36 11.79 -6.18 4.22
N ALA A 37 10.67 -6.37 4.90
CA ALA A 37 10.46 -5.76 6.21
C ALA A 37 11.43 -6.38 7.23
N GLU A 38 12.20 -5.54 7.92
CA GLU A 38 13.28 -6.00 8.82
C GLU A 38 12.77 -6.70 10.10
N VAL A 39 11.47 -6.61 10.39
CA VAL A 39 10.85 -7.04 11.66
C VAL A 39 10.30 -8.47 11.62
N GLY A 40 11.14 -9.47 11.42
CA GLY A 40 10.80 -10.89 11.64
C GLY A 40 9.63 -11.44 10.82
N MET A 41 9.16 -10.69 9.83
CA MET A 41 8.07 -11.02 8.93
C MET A 41 8.67 -11.38 7.58
N SER A 42 8.97 -12.67 7.38
CA SER A 42 9.54 -13.18 6.11
C SER A 42 8.63 -13.01 4.90
N ASP A 43 7.37 -12.66 5.14
CA ASP A 43 6.30 -12.53 4.15
C ASP A 43 5.83 -11.06 4.03
N ALA A 44 6.71 -10.10 4.34
CA ALA A 44 6.38 -8.67 4.26
C ALA A 44 7.46 -7.83 3.59
N TRP A 45 7.02 -6.82 2.84
CA TRP A 45 7.87 -5.89 2.11
C TRP A 45 7.34 -4.47 2.22
N THR A 46 8.24 -3.50 2.22
CA THR A 46 7.90 -2.07 2.31
C THR A 46 8.50 -1.32 1.13
N ILE A 47 7.84 -0.23 0.74
CA ILE A 47 8.33 0.74 -0.23
C ILE A 47 7.83 2.12 0.17
N GLU A 48 8.66 3.13 -0.02
CA GLU A 48 8.31 4.51 0.29
C GLU A 48 8.42 5.38 -0.95
N PHE A 49 7.43 6.23 -1.14
CA PHE A 49 7.37 7.18 -2.25
C PHE A 49 7.49 8.60 -1.75
N THR A 50 8.24 9.39 -2.51
CA THR A 50 8.24 10.85 -2.37
C THR A 50 7.36 11.42 -3.47
N ARG A 51 6.29 12.13 -3.10
CA ARG A 51 5.28 12.68 -4.03
C ARG A 51 4.38 11.59 -4.66
N ARG A 52 3.53 12.00 -5.61
CA ARG A 52 2.53 11.17 -6.30
C ARG A 52 3.12 10.37 -7.48
N ASN A 53 4.25 9.71 -7.30
CA ASN A 53 4.95 8.98 -8.38
C ASN A 53 4.77 7.45 -8.30
N TRP A 54 3.65 7.01 -7.73
CA TRP A 54 3.32 5.60 -7.53
C TRP A 54 2.00 5.21 -8.18
N ASP A 55 1.56 6.00 -9.18
CA ASP A 55 0.46 5.60 -10.07
C ASP A 55 0.76 4.23 -10.69
N GLY A 56 -0.28 3.43 -10.92
CA GLY A 56 -0.17 2.08 -11.48
C GLY A 56 0.27 1.00 -10.48
N LEU A 57 0.82 1.33 -9.31
CA LEU A 57 1.32 0.35 -8.34
C LEU A 57 0.25 -0.66 -7.92
N LEU A 58 -0.97 -0.20 -7.57
CA LEU A 58 -2.03 -1.10 -7.13
C LEU A 58 -2.48 -2.05 -8.25
N ALA A 59 -2.59 -1.55 -9.48
CA ALA A 59 -2.95 -2.36 -10.64
C ALA A 59 -1.86 -3.41 -10.94
N HIS A 60 -0.59 -3.04 -10.79
CA HIS A 60 0.51 -3.98 -10.93
C HIS A 60 0.47 -5.06 -9.85
N LEU A 61 0.34 -4.69 -8.58
CA LEU A 61 0.21 -5.64 -7.48
C LEU A 61 -1.01 -6.56 -7.67
N GLU A 62 -2.14 -6.06 -8.17
CA GLU A 62 -3.31 -6.86 -8.50
C GLU A 62 -3.00 -7.93 -9.57
N SER A 63 -2.19 -7.59 -10.56
CA SER A 63 -1.85 -8.48 -11.69
C SER A 63 -0.83 -9.57 -11.37
N LEU A 64 -0.14 -9.47 -10.23
CA LEU A 64 0.92 -10.42 -9.89
C LEU A 64 0.35 -11.83 -9.62
N PRO A 65 1.07 -12.90 -10.02
CA PRO A 65 0.61 -14.27 -9.84
C PRO A 65 0.84 -14.76 -8.40
N TRP A 66 0.12 -14.19 -7.44
CA TRP A 66 0.26 -14.52 -6.02
C TRP A 66 0.00 -16.01 -5.75
N PRO A 67 0.89 -16.72 -5.02
CA PRO A 67 0.69 -18.13 -4.70
C PRO A 67 -0.51 -18.39 -3.79
N CYS A 68 -0.77 -17.48 -2.85
CA CYS A 68 -1.94 -17.49 -1.97
C CYS A 68 -2.60 -16.11 -1.96
N PRO A 69 -3.40 -15.77 -3.00
CA PRO A 69 -4.00 -14.44 -3.13
C PRO A 69 -4.77 -14.00 -1.89
N GLU A 70 -5.50 -14.90 -1.23
CA GLU A 70 -6.28 -14.63 -0.02
C GLU A 70 -5.45 -14.13 1.18
N THR A 71 -4.13 -14.28 1.12
CA THR A 71 -3.21 -13.79 2.16
C THR A 71 -2.68 -12.39 1.87
N VAL A 72 -2.84 -11.90 0.64
CA VAL A 72 -2.31 -10.62 0.18
C VAL A 72 -3.04 -9.48 0.88
N GLN A 73 -2.27 -8.69 1.64
CA GLN A 73 -2.68 -7.46 2.27
C GLN A 73 -1.74 -6.35 1.82
N VAL A 74 -2.30 -5.24 1.34
CA VAL A 74 -1.56 -4.05 0.95
C VAL A 74 -2.02 -2.91 1.84
N LEU A 75 -1.11 -2.42 2.69
CA LEU A 75 -1.34 -1.29 3.58
C LEU A 75 -0.76 -0.05 2.91
N ILE A 76 -1.54 1.03 2.83
CA ILE A 76 -1.09 2.31 2.25
C ILE A 76 -1.38 3.43 3.23
N GLY A 77 -0.37 4.22 3.56
CA GLY A 77 -0.49 5.36 4.46
C GLY A 77 0.33 6.55 3.96
N GLY A 78 -0.33 7.69 3.79
CA GLY A 78 0.28 8.99 3.54
C GLY A 78 0.44 9.82 4.81
N GLU A 79 1.14 10.95 4.70
CA GLU A 79 1.34 11.91 5.80
C GLU A 79 0.02 12.53 6.31
N ASP A 80 -0.99 12.65 5.43
CA ASP A 80 -2.31 13.21 5.76
C ASP A 80 -3.29 12.14 6.30
N ASP A 81 -2.88 10.86 6.37
CA ASP A 81 -3.71 9.76 6.85
C ASP A 81 -3.62 9.59 8.37
N ASP A 82 -4.76 9.34 9.01
CA ASP A 82 -4.79 8.97 10.44
C ASP A 82 -4.32 7.55 10.71
N CYS A 83 -4.40 6.70 9.70
CA CYS A 83 -4.02 5.29 9.75
C CYS A 83 -3.86 4.77 8.32
N PHE A 84 -3.14 3.65 8.18
CA PHE A 84 -3.04 2.96 6.91
C PHE A 84 -4.41 2.46 6.46
N GLY A 85 -4.76 2.71 5.19
CA GLY A 85 -5.81 1.96 4.52
C GLY A 85 -5.34 0.52 4.26
N LEU A 86 -6.30 -0.41 4.17
CA LEU A 86 -6.05 -1.82 3.92
C LEU A 86 -6.71 -2.23 2.60
N TRP A 87 -5.95 -2.85 1.71
CA TRP A 87 -6.45 -3.53 0.53
C TRP A 87 -6.16 -5.02 0.63
N MET A 88 -7.09 -5.85 0.18
CA MET A 88 -6.95 -7.30 0.14
C MET A 88 -7.40 -7.86 -1.20
N MET A 89 -6.81 -8.97 -1.63
CA MET A 89 -7.25 -9.65 -2.84
C MET A 89 -8.57 -10.38 -2.60
N TYR A 90 -9.60 -9.97 -3.34
CA TYR A 90 -10.92 -10.60 -3.36
C TYR A 90 -11.37 -10.81 -4.81
N GLY A 91 -11.65 -12.05 -5.18
CA GLY A 91 -12.13 -12.38 -6.53
C GLY A 91 -11.14 -12.00 -7.64
N GLY A 92 -9.83 -12.09 -7.37
CA GLY A 92 -8.78 -11.71 -8.30
C GLY A 92 -8.56 -10.20 -8.43
N ARG A 93 -9.15 -9.39 -7.55
CA ARG A 93 -8.97 -7.94 -7.53
C ARG A 93 -8.52 -7.44 -6.18
N LEU A 94 -7.72 -6.39 -6.16
CA LEU A 94 -7.24 -5.75 -4.96
C LEU A 94 -8.26 -4.69 -4.51
N VAL A 95 -9.02 -5.01 -3.46
CA VAL A 95 -10.17 -4.21 -3.00
C VAL A 95 -9.85 -3.59 -1.65
N GLU A 96 -10.17 -2.30 -1.48
CA GLU A 96 -10.06 -1.64 -0.18
C GLU A 96 -11.07 -2.26 0.81
N VAL A 97 -10.56 -2.65 1.98
CA VAL A 97 -11.35 -3.15 3.11
C VAL A 97 -11.72 -1.97 4.00
N PRO A 98 -13.02 -1.66 4.17
CA PRO A 98 -13.45 -0.58 5.04
C PRO A 98 -13.04 -0.85 6.49
N LEU A 99 -12.26 0.06 7.07
CA LEU A 99 -11.89 -0.01 8.48
C LEU A 99 -12.97 0.67 9.35
N PRO A 100 -13.26 0.14 10.56
CA PRO A 100 -14.17 0.79 11.48
C PRO A 100 -13.75 2.22 11.79
N HIS A 101 -14.73 3.11 11.89
CA HIS A 101 -14.52 4.52 12.25
C HIS A 101 -13.58 5.27 11.30
N THR A 102 -13.48 4.89 10.03
CA THR A 102 -12.73 5.64 9.02
C THR A 102 -13.62 6.15 7.89
N ARG A 103 -13.14 7.20 7.22
CA ARG A 103 -13.72 7.73 5.99
C ARG A 103 -12.60 8.10 5.03
N ARG A 104 -12.72 7.65 3.79
CA ARG A 104 -11.82 8.03 2.71
C ARG A 104 -12.33 9.28 1.98
N HIS A 105 -11.43 10.22 1.75
CA HIS A 105 -11.66 11.45 1.00
C HIS A 105 -10.82 11.40 -0.27
N LEU A 106 -11.47 11.44 -1.43
CA LEU A 106 -10.80 11.31 -2.72
C LEU A 106 -10.36 12.66 -3.30
N ASP A 107 -10.74 13.78 -2.65
CA ASP A 107 -10.48 15.14 -3.13
C ASP A 107 -9.02 15.60 -2.90
N GLY A 108 -8.12 14.67 -2.60
CA GLY A 108 -6.73 14.91 -2.25
C GLY A 108 -5.74 14.68 -3.40
N PRO A 109 -4.49 15.14 -3.23
CA PRO A 109 -3.44 14.96 -4.22
C PRO A 109 -2.80 13.56 -4.19
N ASP A 110 -3.19 12.67 -3.28
CA ASP A 110 -2.67 11.30 -3.19
C ASP A 110 -3.45 10.34 -4.10
N VAL A 111 -2.82 9.27 -4.59
CA VAL A 111 -3.41 8.32 -5.56
C VAL A 111 -4.66 7.64 -5.00
N THR A 112 -4.67 7.33 -3.70
CA THR A 112 -5.80 6.74 -2.98
C THR A 112 -6.61 7.77 -2.19
N GLY A 113 -6.30 9.07 -2.26
CA GLY A 113 -6.85 10.08 -1.37
C GLY A 113 -6.41 9.90 0.09
N SER A 114 -7.11 10.53 1.04
CA SER A 114 -6.77 10.47 2.47
C SER A 114 -7.79 9.68 3.31
N LEU A 115 -7.33 9.05 4.40
CA LEU A 115 -8.11 8.30 5.37
C LEU A 115 -8.14 9.02 6.70
N THR A 116 -9.33 9.44 7.09
CA THR A 116 -9.53 10.08 8.40
C THR A 116 -10.38 9.23 9.31
N ARG A 117 -10.04 9.20 10.60
CA ARG A 117 -10.85 8.70 11.68
C ARG A 117 -12.06 9.60 11.92
N THR A 118 -13.23 8.99 12.04
CA THR A 118 -14.52 9.66 12.29
C THR A 118 -14.83 9.83 13.77
N ASP A 119 -14.04 9.19 14.64
CA ASP A 119 -14.21 9.16 16.09
C ASP A 119 -13.19 10.03 16.84
N ARG A 120 -12.39 10.84 16.12
CA ARG A 120 -11.50 11.83 16.73
C ARG A 120 -12.29 12.85 17.52
N SER A 121 -11.81 13.16 18.73
CA SER A 121 -12.39 14.26 19.49
C SER A 121 -12.03 15.60 18.80
N PRO A 122 -12.87 16.64 18.88
CA PRO A 122 -12.57 17.94 18.30
C PRO A 122 -11.27 18.59 18.83
N ALA A 123 -10.71 18.10 19.94
CA ALA A 123 -9.49 18.60 20.56
C ALA A 123 -8.19 18.02 19.94
N GLU A 124 -8.29 17.05 19.04
CA GLU A 124 -7.16 16.33 18.42
C GLU A 124 -7.00 16.66 16.92
N ARG A 125 -7.52 17.81 16.48
CA ARG A 125 -7.42 18.33 15.10
C ARG A 125 -6.36 19.40 14.95
#